data_AF-A0A7C9ENP1-F1
#
_entry.id   AF-A0A7C9ENP1-F1
#
_cell.length_a   1.000
_cell.length_b   1.000
_cell.length_c   1.000
_cell.angle_alpha   90.00
_cell.angle_beta   90.00
_cell.angle_gamma   90.00
#
_symmetry.space_group_name_H-M   'P 1'
#
loop_
_entity.id
_entity.type
_entity.pdbx_description
1 polymer ?
#
loop_
_entity_poly.entity_id
_entity_poly.type
_entity_poly.pdbx_seq_one_letter_code
_entity_poly.pdbx_strand_id
1 'polypeptide(L)'
;LILKKMKLSLFISVLIVFYPFRLSLSSFTQQANCKAWLVQSIPTDMPDLSLVPGVLSTADVFRWLAGNSTKRLDIMAQYWQLVAQPDDPHSGDFGYTKEEMQMFGAQEGLDVYKAIENAADR
;
A
#
# COMPACT_ATOMS: atom_id res chain seq x y z
N LEU A 1 14.42 -28.05 52.23
CA LEU A 1 14.61 -26.71 51.64
C LEU A 1 14.35 -26.66 50.11
N ILE A 2 14.78 -27.68 49.35
CA ILE A 2 14.73 -27.71 47.87
C ILE A 2 13.31 -27.76 47.29
N LEU A 3 12.39 -28.57 47.86
CA LEU A 3 10.99 -28.62 47.40
C LEU A 3 10.25 -27.27 47.55
N LYS A 4 10.64 -26.45 48.54
CA LYS A 4 10.03 -25.13 48.79
C LYS A 4 10.46 -24.12 47.72
N LYS A 5 11.72 -24.20 47.26
CA LYS A 5 12.25 -23.41 46.14
C LYS A 5 11.58 -23.80 44.80
N MET A 6 11.34 -25.09 44.58
CA MET A 6 10.73 -25.58 43.33
C MET A 6 9.25 -25.19 43.21
N LYS A 7 8.48 -25.26 44.31
CA LYS A 7 7.10 -24.76 44.36
C LYS A 7 7.03 -23.24 44.18
N LEU A 8 7.94 -22.49 44.81
CA LEU A 8 8.00 -21.04 44.66
C LEU A 8 8.36 -20.62 43.22
N SER A 9 9.28 -21.33 42.57
CA SER A 9 9.63 -21.10 41.17
C SER A 9 8.46 -21.38 40.21
N LEU A 10 7.70 -22.46 40.45
CA LEU A 10 6.52 -22.77 39.64
C LEU A 10 5.39 -21.74 39.83
N PHE A 11 5.20 -21.23 41.05
CA PHE A 11 4.23 -20.17 41.32
C PHE A 11 4.61 -18.86 40.61
N ILE A 12 5.91 -18.51 40.58
CA ILE A 12 6.40 -17.31 39.89
C ILE A 12 6.23 -17.44 38.36
N SER A 13 6.50 -18.60 37.77
CA SER A 13 6.32 -18.79 36.32
C SER A 13 4.85 -18.73 35.90
N VAL A 14 3.93 -19.25 36.71
CA VAL A 14 2.48 -19.16 36.43
C VAL A 14 2.00 -17.71 36.54
N LEU A 15 2.48 -16.94 37.52
CA LEU A 15 2.13 -15.53 37.68
C LEU A 15 2.60 -14.65 36.52
N ILE A 16 3.71 -14.97 35.86
CA ILE A 16 4.22 -14.23 34.68
C ILE A 16 3.38 -14.51 33.44
N VAL A 17 2.89 -15.75 33.26
CA VAL A 17 2.03 -16.13 32.12
C VAL A 17 0.59 -15.61 32.27
N PHE A 18 0.09 -15.50 33.51
CA PHE A 18 -1.25 -14.97 33.81
C PHE A 18 -1.27 -13.48 34.12
N TYR A 19 -0.13 -12.78 34.07
CA TYR A 19 -0.16 -11.33 34.10
C TYR A 19 -0.77 -10.89 32.76
N PRO A 20 -1.99 -10.32 32.72
CA PRO A 20 -2.47 -9.72 31.49
C PRO A 20 -1.50 -8.59 31.21
N PHE A 21 -0.57 -8.80 30.29
CA PHE A 21 0.13 -7.70 29.65
C PHE A 21 -1.00 -6.90 29.02
N ARG A 22 -1.46 -5.87 29.74
CA ARG A 22 -2.36 -4.90 29.19
C ARG A 22 -1.52 -4.23 28.12
N LEU A 23 -1.55 -4.77 26.92
CA LEU A 23 -1.39 -4.00 25.71
C LEU A 23 -2.45 -2.92 25.84
N SER A 24 -2.08 -1.82 26.48
CA SER A 24 -2.73 -0.54 26.28
C SER A 24 -2.49 -0.26 24.81
N LEU A 25 -3.39 -0.78 23.97
CA LEU A 25 -3.65 -0.19 22.69
C LEU A 25 -4.11 1.21 23.06
N SER A 26 -3.17 2.15 23.04
CA SER A 26 -3.50 3.56 23.09
C SER A 26 -4.39 3.77 21.88
N SER A 27 -5.71 3.66 22.07
CA SER A 27 -6.68 4.24 21.17
C SER A 27 -6.38 5.72 21.21
N PHE A 28 -5.48 6.14 20.33
CA PHE A 28 -5.21 7.53 20.07
C PHE A 28 -6.44 8.06 19.36
N THR A 29 -7.51 8.28 20.13
CA THR A 29 -8.64 9.08 19.70
C THR A 29 -8.23 10.55 19.83
N GLN A 30 -7.11 10.91 19.21
CA GLN A 30 -7.03 12.26 18.69
C GLN A 30 -7.95 12.21 17.48
N GLN A 31 -9.09 12.86 17.58
CA GLN A 31 -10.05 13.02 16.50
C GLN A 31 -9.41 13.95 15.46
N ALA A 32 -8.31 13.50 14.85
CA ALA A 32 -7.84 14.05 13.62
C ALA A 32 -8.97 13.82 12.62
N ASN A 33 -9.42 14.87 11.96
CA ASN A 33 -10.31 14.77 10.81
C ASN A 33 -9.56 14.06 9.68
N CYS A 34 -9.40 12.74 9.81
CA CYS A 34 -8.76 11.90 8.83
C CYS A 34 -9.70 11.80 7.64
N LYS A 35 -9.21 12.26 6.48
CA LYS A 35 -9.89 12.07 5.21
C LYS A 35 -9.36 10.79 4.57
N ALA A 36 -10.29 9.97 4.11
CA ALA A 36 -10.00 8.80 3.31
C ALA A 36 -10.76 8.93 1.99
N TRP A 37 -10.18 8.42 0.92
CA TRP A 37 -10.79 8.39 -0.40
C TRP A 37 -10.74 6.97 -0.93
N LEU A 38 -11.85 6.55 -1.54
CA LEU A 38 -11.86 5.36 -2.37
C LEU A 38 -11.36 5.76 -3.75
N VAL A 39 -10.38 5.02 -4.26
CA VAL A 39 -9.77 5.24 -5.56
C VAL A 39 -9.77 3.94 -6.35
N GLN A 40 -9.74 4.04 -7.68
CA GLN A 40 -9.66 2.90 -8.57
C GLN A 40 -8.67 3.14 -9.73
N SER A 41 -8.09 2.04 -10.19
CA SER A 41 -7.32 1.98 -11.44
C SER A 41 -7.90 0.85 -12.28
N ILE A 42 -8.47 1.21 -13.43
CA ILE A 42 -9.00 0.28 -14.42
C ILE A 42 -8.28 0.59 -15.73
N PRO A 43 -7.81 -0.42 -16.50
CA PRO A 43 -7.25 -0.16 -17.83
C PRO A 43 -8.23 0.67 -18.67
N THR A 44 -7.70 1.63 -19.42
CA THR A 44 -8.52 2.71 -20.01
C THR A 44 -9.53 2.20 -21.05
N ASP A 45 -9.26 1.04 -21.68
CA ASP A 45 -10.11 0.43 -22.71
C ASP A 45 -10.60 -0.98 -22.30
N MET A 46 -11.26 -1.07 -21.15
CA MET A 46 -11.89 -2.30 -20.64
C MET A 46 -13.43 -2.15 -20.60
N PRO A 47 -14.14 -2.44 -21.72
CA PRO A 47 -15.58 -2.20 -21.82
C PRO A 47 -16.42 -3.02 -20.83
N ASP A 48 -15.94 -4.21 -20.47
CA ASP A 48 -16.61 -5.08 -19.51
C ASP A 48 -16.39 -4.66 -18.03
N LEU A 49 -15.51 -3.69 -17.79
CA LEU A 49 -15.18 -3.21 -16.44
C LEU A 49 -15.53 -1.73 -16.28
N SER A 50 -16.80 -1.48 -15.95
CA SER A 50 -17.32 -0.11 -15.79
C SER A 50 -16.73 0.61 -14.58
N LEU A 51 -16.57 1.94 -14.72
CA LEU A 51 -16.15 2.79 -13.61
C LEU A 51 -17.25 2.86 -12.55
N VAL A 52 -16.87 2.86 -11.27
CA VAL A 52 -17.83 3.04 -10.17
C VAL A 52 -18.10 4.54 -9.98
N PRO A 53 -19.36 5.00 -10.09
CA PRO A 53 -19.68 6.43 -9.93
C PRO A 53 -19.22 6.97 -8.57
N GLY A 54 -18.52 8.10 -8.59
CA GLY A 54 -18.02 8.77 -7.38
C GLY A 54 -16.68 8.25 -6.86
N VAL A 55 -16.10 7.21 -7.47
CA VAL A 55 -14.73 6.75 -7.16
C VAL A 55 -13.72 7.54 -7.97
N LEU A 56 -12.64 7.98 -7.32
CA LEU A 56 -11.60 8.78 -7.95
C LEU A 56 -10.59 7.89 -8.70
N SER A 57 -9.93 8.44 -9.70
CA SER A 57 -8.76 7.80 -10.33
C SER A 57 -7.60 7.74 -9.33
N THR A 58 -7.00 6.56 -9.18
CA THR A 58 -5.79 6.39 -8.36
C THR A 58 -4.64 7.27 -8.87
N ALA A 59 -4.49 7.40 -10.19
CA ALA A 59 -3.44 8.21 -10.80
C ALA A 59 -3.63 9.70 -10.48
N ASP A 60 -4.85 10.21 -10.59
CA ASP A 60 -5.15 11.62 -10.28
C ASP A 60 -4.92 11.94 -8.81
N VAL A 61 -5.35 11.06 -7.90
CA VAL A 61 -5.16 11.27 -6.47
C VAL A 61 -3.67 11.25 -6.12
N PHE A 62 -2.86 10.34 -6.68
CA PHE A 62 -1.42 10.35 -6.43
C PHE A 62 -0.73 11.59 -6.98
N ARG A 63 -1.05 12.03 -8.21
CA ARG A 63 -0.52 13.28 -8.77
C ARG A 63 -0.90 14.48 -7.92
N TRP A 64 -2.15 14.54 -7.44
CA TRP A 64 -2.60 15.60 -6.55
C TRP A 64 -1.86 15.58 -5.20
N LEU A 65 -1.69 14.41 -4.58
CA LEU A 65 -0.94 14.26 -3.32
C LEU A 65 0.52 14.70 -3.49
N ALA A 66 1.18 14.31 -4.58
CA ALA A 66 2.54 14.71 -4.90
C ALA A 66 2.65 16.23 -5.14
N GLY A 67 1.77 16.80 -5.98
CA GLY A 67 1.77 18.22 -6.28
C GLY A 67 1.44 19.10 -5.06
N ASN A 68 0.55 18.64 -4.18
CA ASN A 68 0.07 19.43 -3.04
C ASN A 68 0.87 19.20 -1.73
N SER A 69 1.79 18.22 -1.71
CA SER A 69 2.69 18.05 -0.57
C SER A 69 3.77 19.12 -0.55
N THR A 70 4.01 19.72 0.62
CA THR A 70 4.98 20.81 0.81
C THR A 70 6.13 20.47 1.76
N LYS A 71 6.02 19.37 2.51
CA LYS A 71 7.01 18.98 3.53
C LYS A 71 7.42 17.52 3.43
N ARG A 72 6.45 16.62 3.41
CA ARG A 72 6.70 15.17 3.34
C ARG A 72 5.51 14.46 2.71
N LEU A 73 5.79 13.50 1.85
CA LEU A 73 4.81 12.56 1.33
C LEU A 73 5.30 11.15 1.65
N ASP A 74 4.64 10.50 2.61
CA ASP A 74 4.96 9.11 3.00
C ASP A 74 4.15 8.15 2.13
N ILE A 75 4.83 7.39 1.26
CA ILE A 75 4.20 6.40 0.38
C ILE A 75 4.66 5.01 0.78
N MET A 76 3.70 4.12 1.02
CA MET A 76 3.95 2.70 1.19
C MET A 76 3.16 1.95 0.13
N ALA A 77 3.86 1.29 -0.77
CA ALA A 77 3.28 0.50 -1.84
C ALA A 77 4.02 -0.83 -1.94
N GLN A 78 3.28 -1.89 -2.29
CA GLN A 78 3.86 -3.14 -2.73
C GLN A 78 3.70 -3.18 -4.24
N TYR A 79 4.82 -3.25 -4.96
CA TYR A 79 4.81 -3.30 -6.42
C TYR A 79 5.37 -4.65 -6.88
N TRP A 80 4.69 -5.19 -7.88
CA TRP A 80 5.15 -6.35 -8.65
C TRP A 80 5.44 -5.84 -10.04
N GLN A 81 6.72 -5.82 -10.42
CA GLN A 81 7.12 -5.29 -11.71
C GLN A 81 6.86 -6.33 -12.80
N LEU A 82 5.85 -6.07 -13.62
CA LEU A 82 5.59 -6.82 -14.84
C LEU A 82 6.34 -6.11 -15.97
N VAL A 83 7.59 -6.49 -16.20
CA VAL A 83 8.34 -6.00 -17.37
C VAL A 83 7.86 -6.80 -18.58
N ALA A 84 7.02 -6.20 -19.42
CA ALA A 84 6.62 -6.82 -20.67
C ALA A 84 7.86 -6.99 -21.56
N GLN A 85 8.20 -8.23 -21.91
CA GLN A 85 9.23 -8.57 -22.88
C GLN A 85 8.56 -9.30 -24.04
N PRO A 86 7.96 -8.56 -25.00
CA PRO A 86 7.22 -9.16 -26.10
C PRO A 86 8.08 -10.10 -26.97
N ASP A 87 9.39 -9.90 -26.97
CA ASP A 87 10.35 -10.72 -27.72
C ASP A 87 10.99 -11.84 -26.88
N ASP A 88 10.70 -11.94 -25.58
CA ASP A 88 11.23 -13.02 -24.72
C ASP A 88 10.25 -14.21 -24.70
N PRO A 89 10.63 -15.37 -25.27
CA PRO A 89 9.78 -16.56 -25.24
C PRO A 89 9.50 -17.10 -23.82
N HIS A 90 10.25 -16.66 -22.80
CA HIS A 90 9.99 -17.01 -21.39
C HIS A 90 8.94 -16.12 -20.72
N SER A 91 8.58 -14.99 -21.34
CA SER A 91 7.60 -14.03 -20.78
C SER A 91 6.15 -14.51 -20.87
N GLY A 92 5.89 -15.67 -21.50
CA GLY A 92 4.55 -16.22 -21.69
C GLY A 92 3.64 -15.29 -22.50
N ASP A 93 2.32 -15.40 -22.33
CA ASP A 93 1.32 -14.54 -23.00
C ASP A 93 1.36 -13.06 -22.52
N PHE A 94 2.27 -12.70 -21.62
CA PHE A 94 2.34 -11.38 -20.97
C PHE A 94 3.26 -10.38 -21.68
N GLY A 95 3.72 -10.74 -22.88
CA GLY A 95 4.46 -9.87 -23.78
C GLY A 95 3.56 -8.85 -24.48
N TYR A 96 2.98 -7.91 -23.73
CA TYR A 96 2.18 -6.85 -24.33
C TYR A 96 3.03 -5.96 -25.24
N THR A 97 2.51 -5.69 -26.43
CA THR A 97 3.07 -4.70 -27.36
C THR A 97 3.00 -3.30 -26.75
N LYS A 98 3.77 -2.38 -27.33
CA LYS A 98 3.76 -0.98 -26.88
C LYS A 98 2.37 -0.35 -27.05
N GLU A 99 1.69 -0.70 -28.13
CA GLU A 99 0.35 -0.24 -28.47
C GLU A 99 -0.68 -0.74 -27.45
N GLU A 100 -0.61 -2.02 -27.05
CA GLU A 100 -1.45 -2.58 -25.99
C GLU A 100 -1.17 -1.93 -24.64
N MET A 101 0.09 -1.75 -24.27
CA MET A 101 0.45 -1.04 -23.03
C MET A 101 -0.09 0.40 -23.03
N GLN A 102 -0.03 1.09 -24.17
CA GLN A 102 -0.59 2.43 -24.32
C GLN A 102 -2.12 2.41 -24.18
N MET A 103 -2.80 1.44 -24.77
CA MET A 103 -4.25 1.22 -24.66
C MET A 103 -4.69 0.91 -23.22
N PHE A 104 -3.88 0.16 -22.47
CA PHE A 104 -4.13 -0.11 -21.05
C PHE A 104 -3.88 1.10 -20.13
N GLY A 105 -3.38 2.21 -20.67
CA GLY A 105 -3.12 3.42 -19.91
C GLY A 105 -1.78 3.42 -19.19
N ALA A 106 -0.76 2.73 -19.71
CA ALA A 106 0.59 2.73 -19.11
C ALA A 106 1.19 4.14 -18.91
N GLN A 107 0.73 5.13 -19.70
CA GLN A 107 1.12 6.52 -19.55
C GLN A 107 0.70 7.12 -18.20
N GLU A 108 -0.44 6.71 -17.63
CA GLU A 108 -0.93 7.21 -16.33
C GLU A 108 0.05 6.87 -15.20
N GLY A 109 0.59 5.65 -15.20
CA GLY A 109 1.61 5.23 -14.24
C GLY A 109 2.90 6.03 -14.37
N LEU A 110 3.35 6.30 -15.60
CA LEU A 110 4.52 7.13 -15.86
C LEU A 110 4.32 8.57 -15.38
N ASP A 111 3.13 9.13 -15.56
CA ASP A 111 2.80 10.49 -15.11
C ASP A 111 2.76 10.59 -13.58
N VAL A 112 2.28 9.54 -12.89
CA VAL A 112 2.37 9.44 -11.42
C VAL A 112 3.82 9.38 -10.96
N TYR A 113 4.64 8.54 -11.60
CA TYR A 113 6.07 8.44 -11.29
C TYR A 113 6.74 9.82 -11.40
N LYS A 114 6.55 10.52 -12.52
CA LYS A 114 7.11 11.85 -12.74
C LYS A 114 6.60 12.88 -11.72
N ALA A 115 5.33 12.81 -11.32
CA ALA A 115 4.80 13.72 -10.31
C ALA A 115 5.45 13.51 -8.94
N ILE A 116 5.72 12.25 -8.56
CA ILE A 116 6.43 11.91 -7.33
C ILE A 116 7.89 12.34 -7.40
N GLU A 117 8.57 12.08 -8.52
CA GLU A 117 9.96 12.50 -8.78
C GLU A 117 10.09 14.04 -8.68
N ASN A 118 9.22 14.78 -9.38
CA ASN A 118 9.15 16.24 -9.29
C ASN A 118 8.86 16.75 -7.87
N ALA A 119 8.08 16.02 -7.07
CA ALA A 119 7.80 16.40 -5.68
C ALA A 119 9.00 16.13 -4.76
N ALA A 120 9.84 15.14 -5.08
CA ALA A 120 11.07 14.83 -4.37
C ALA A 120 12.21 15.81 -4.71
N ASP A 121 12.24 16.33 -5.94
CA ASP A 121 13.25 17.29 -6.41
C ASP A 121 13.04 18.73 -5.88
N ARG A 122 11.84 19.03 -5.36
CA ARG A 122 11.46 20.34 -4.80
C ARG A 122 11.88 20.53 -3.35
#